data_AF-A0A2P4XWR6-F1
#
_entry.id   AF-A0A2P4XWR6-F1
#
_cell.length_a   1.000
_cell.length_b   1.000
_cell.length_c   1.000
_cell.angle_alpha   90.00
_cell.angle_beta   90.00
_cell.angle_gamma   90.00
#
_symmetry.space_group_name_H-M   'P 1'
#
loop_
_entity.id
_entity.type
_entity.pdbx_description
1 polymer ?
#
loop_
_entity_poly.entity_id
_entity_poly.type
_entity_poly.pdbx_seq_one_letter_code
_entity_poly.pdbx_strand_id
1 'polypeptide(L)'
;MNVRFRCTDKVTGRVVWKDAVIMKAKANACCIVEYFVPDGSSKREEVRNSDIQARFFRMPFSGMLDGMSLPSIQIPAGMFKIGSTVEISNGAKVFLGTVVSSNEMDKTYTVRYDDGRKEKNIPSDRVRLSLRRLRIGTEVEMIVEGPCKEVSKLDGEVAWIHRDEKVAVRINGGNNDVFAEVCTHALMVDGKPAFTAPLSSTWLELMGYYLNLVAELLIYAWFFFGLMVEMDEMLSLYEDTTPELLQNQGHMIAMYISQEVEWGSCQRPALHDESSSNSTAYLLIPSDLMATDRAWLMALLVSKAILTASSALLVLRCLRTKLSALQDDFIDLKEYQRERVMRRHLAVAMGWALIVTFMTL
;
A
#
# COMPACT_ATOMS: atom_id res chain seq x y z
N MET A 1 -5.92 -0.39 -24.50
CA MET A 1 -4.77 -0.38 -23.56
C MET A 1 -3.48 -0.41 -24.38
N ASN A 2 -2.56 0.55 -24.17
CA ASN A 2 -1.30 0.63 -24.93
C ASN A 2 -0.27 -0.36 -24.37
N VAL A 3 0.25 -1.23 -25.24
CA VAL A 3 1.14 -2.33 -24.87
C VAL A 3 2.26 -2.46 -25.89
N ARG A 4 3.36 -3.12 -25.50
CA ARG A 4 4.33 -3.65 -26.45
C ARG A 4 4.12 -5.14 -26.60
N PHE A 5 4.24 -5.64 -27.82
CA PHE A 5 4.15 -7.07 -28.07
C PHE A 5 5.35 -7.57 -28.87
N ARG A 6 5.70 -8.83 -28.64
CA ARG A 6 6.80 -9.52 -29.29
C ARG A 6 6.31 -10.10 -30.62
N CYS A 7 6.90 -9.66 -31.73
CA CYS A 7 6.61 -10.15 -33.08
C CYS A 7 7.88 -10.69 -33.73
N THR A 8 7.79 -11.83 -34.42
CA THR A 8 8.89 -12.31 -35.26
C THR A 8 8.75 -11.74 -36.66
N ASP A 9 9.76 -11.00 -37.10
CA ASP A 9 9.80 -10.48 -38.45
C ASP A 9 9.91 -11.64 -39.45
N LYS A 10 8.95 -11.71 -40.38
CA LYS A 10 8.82 -12.81 -41.34
C LYS A 10 9.95 -12.84 -42.36
N VAL A 11 10.64 -11.72 -42.57
CA VAL A 11 11.71 -11.60 -43.58
C VAL A 11 13.08 -11.88 -42.96
N THR A 12 13.32 -11.38 -41.74
CA THR A 12 14.64 -11.48 -41.10
C THR A 12 14.72 -12.57 -40.03
N GLY A 13 13.59 -13.15 -39.63
CA GLY A 13 13.49 -14.11 -38.52
C GLY A 13 13.80 -13.51 -37.15
N ARG A 14 14.07 -12.20 -37.08
CA ARG A 14 14.43 -11.51 -35.83
C ARG A 14 13.18 -11.21 -35.03
N VAL A 15 13.31 -11.39 -33.72
CA VAL A 15 12.28 -11.02 -32.75
C VAL A 15 12.39 -9.51 -32.50
N VAL A 16 11.31 -8.78 -32.76
CA VAL A 16 11.22 -7.33 -32.57
C VAL A 16 10.01 -6.99 -31.71
N TRP A 17 10.18 -6.04 -30.79
CA TRP A 17 9.09 -5.50 -29.99
C TRP A 17 8.41 -4.34 -30.72
N LYS A 18 7.08 -4.39 -30.86
CA LYS A 18 6.29 -3.33 -31.49
C LYS A 18 5.23 -2.79 -30.55
N ASP A 19 4.93 -1.50 -30.69
CA ASP A 19 3.86 -0.83 -29.96
C ASP A 19 2.50 -1.16 -30.58
N ALA A 20 1.51 -1.47 -29.73
CA ALA A 20 0.16 -1.84 -30.15
C ALA A 20 -0.90 -1.46 -29.12
N VAL A 21 -2.16 -1.52 -29.55
CA VAL A 21 -3.33 -1.37 -28.71
C VAL A 21 -4.07 -2.71 -28.64
N ILE A 22 -4.34 -3.22 -27.43
CA ILE A 22 -5.18 -4.41 -27.27
C ILE A 22 -6.61 -4.05 -27.63
N MET A 23 -7.19 -4.78 -28.58
CA MET A 23 -8.57 -4.60 -29.05
C MET A 23 -9.52 -5.61 -28.42
N LYS A 24 -9.11 -6.88 -28.30
CA LYS A 24 -9.97 -7.95 -27.77
C LYS A 24 -9.15 -9.07 -27.15
N ALA A 25 -9.49 -9.47 -25.93
CA ALA A 25 -8.95 -10.67 -25.30
C ALA A 25 -9.84 -11.89 -25.63
N LYS A 26 -9.22 -13.02 -25.96
CA LYS A 26 -9.91 -14.30 -26.19
C LYS A 26 -9.72 -15.24 -24.99
N ALA A 27 -10.62 -16.21 -24.86
CA ALA A 27 -10.62 -17.18 -23.76
C ALA A 27 -9.43 -18.16 -23.76
N ASN A 28 -8.69 -18.25 -24.88
CA ASN A 28 -7.52 -19.10 -25.09
C ASN A 28 -6.19 -18.44 -24.65
N ALA A 29 -6.23 -17.41 -23.80
CA ALA A 29 -5.07 -16.63 -23.37
C ALA A 29 -4.33 -15.88 -24.50
N CYS A 30 -4.99 -15.67 -25.64
CA CYS A 30 -4.52 -14.81 -26.73
C CYS A 30 -5.28 -13.48 -26.74
N CYS A 31 -4.60 -12.43 -27.15
CA CYS A 31 -5.13 -11.09 -27.34
C CYS A 31 -4.97 -10.68 -28.81
N ILE A 32 -6.00 -10.08 -29.38
CA ILE A 32 -5.91 -9.41 -30.68
C ILE A 32 -5.38 -8.01 -30.43
N VAL A 33 -4.17 -7.75 -30.92
CA VAL A 33 -3.51 -6.45 -30.85
C VAL A 33 -3.55 -5.77 -32.21
N GLU A 34 -3.75 -4.46 -32.21
CA GLU A 34 -3.71 -3.62 -33.40
C GLU A 34 -2.50 -2.69 -33.32
N TYR A 35 -1.64 -2.73 -34.34
CA TYR A 35 -0.42 -1.91 -34.42
C TYR A 35 -0.33 -1.18 -35.76
N PHE A 36 0.32 -0.02 -35.75
CA PHE A 36 0.53 0.79 -36.94
C PHE A 36 1.82 0.39 -37.64
N VAL A 37 1.72 0.17 -38.95
CA VAL A 37 2.86 -0.07 -39.83
C VAL A 37 3.38 1.29 -40.34
N PRO A 38 4.68 1.44 -40.65
CA PRO A 38 5.23 2.66 -41.25
C PRO A 38 4.47 3.16 -42.49
N ASP A 39 3.79 2.27 -43.20
CA ASP A 39 2.94 2.57 -44.37
C ASP A 39 1.59 3.26 -43.99
N GLY A 40 1.38 3.59 -42.72
CA GLY A 40 0.16 4.26 -42.21
C GLY A 40 -1.04 3.33 -42.01
N SER A 41 -1.00 2.08 -42.49
CA SER A 41 -2.05 1.08 -42.26
C SER A 41 -1.97 0.45 -40.87
N SER A 42 -3.11 0.20 -40.23
CA SER A 42 -3.17 -0.64 -39.03
C SER A 42 -3.25 -2.12 -39.39
N LYS A 43 -2.48 -2.97 -38.69
CA LYS A 43 -2.52 -4.43 -38.82
C LYS A 43 -2.93 -5.06 -37.50
N ARG A 44 -3.67 -6.16 -37.59
CA ARG A 44 -4.14 -6.93 -36.44
C ARG A 44 -3.42 -8.26 -36.36
N GLU A 45 -2.97 -8.60 -35.17
CA GLU A 45 -2.23 -9.83 -34.91
C GLU A 45 -2.73 -10.47 -33.61
N GLU A 46 -2.82 -11.80 -33.62
CA GLU A 46 -3.19 -12.57 -32.43
C GLU A 46 -1.92 -12.97 -31.70
N VAL A 47 -1.78 -12.48 -30.47
CA VAL A 47 -0.55 -12.61 -29.68
C VAL A 47 -0.89 -13.18 -28.33
N ARG A 48 -0.07 -14.11 -27.82
CA ARG A 48 -0.25 -14.69 -26.49
C ARG A 48 0.00 -13.65 -25.41
N ASN A 49 -0.70 -13.79 -24.28
CA ASN A 49 -0.51 -12.90 -23.13
C ASN A 49 0.94 -12.86 -22.61
N SER A 50 1.69 -13.98 -22.72
CA SER A 50 3.11 -14.06 -22.35
C SER A 50 4.04 -13.18 -23.20
N ASP A 51 3.59 -12.83 -24.41
CA ASP A 51 4.37 -12.09 -25.41
C ASP A 51 3.99 -10.59 -25.41
N ILE A 52 3.25 -10.11 -24.40
CA ILE A 52 2.76 -8.73 -24.26
C ILE A 52 3.29 -8.10 -22.97
N GLN A 53 3.85 -6.89 -23.07
CA GLN A 53 4.28 -6.05 -21.95
C GLN A 53 3.43 -4.78 -21.88
N ALA A 54 2.71 -4.59 -20.78
CA ALA A 54 2.02 -3.34 -20.52
C ALA A 54 3.03 -2.23 -20.16
N ARG A 55 2.87 -1.03 -20.74
CA ARG A 55 3.60 0.16 -20.29
C ARG A 55 3.05 0.62 -18.94
N PHE A 56 3.55 0.04 -17.86
CA PHE A 56 3.56 0.71 -16.58
C PHE A 56 4.78 1.64 -16.55
N PHE A 57 4.57 2.92 -16.23
CA PHE A 57 5.62 3.91 -16.02
C PHE A 57 6.72 3.29 -15.12
N ARG A 58 7.90 2.99 -15.68
CA ARG A 58 9.09 2.59 -14.92
C ARG A 58 9.78 3.86 -14.45
N MET A 59 9.93 4.02 -13.14
CA MET A 59 10.80 5.04 -12.54
C MET A 59 12.26 4.79 -12.95
N PRO A 60 13.10 5.83 -13.13
CA PRO A 60 14.43 5.74 -13.73
C PRO A 60 15.48 4.95 -12.92
N PHE A 61 15.16 4.49 -11.69
CA PHE A 61 16.09 3.75 -10.83
C PHE A 61 15.77 2.24 -10.67
N SER A 62 14.98 1.65 -11.58
CA SER A 62 14.56 0.25 -11.48
C SER A 62 15.63 -0.81 -11.81
N GLY A 63 16.86 -0.42 -12.14
CA GLY A 63 17.92 -1.34 -12.60
C GLY A 63 18.53 -2.23 -11.51
N MET A 64 18.25 -1.99 -10.22
CA MET A 64 18.85 -2.74 -9.10
C MET A 64 17.89 -3.79 -8.49
N LEU A 65 16.73 -4.02 -9.11
CA LEU A 65 15.69 -4.95 -8.61
C LEU A 65 15.23 -5.96 -9.67
N ASP A 66 16.10 -6.35 -10.61
CA ASP A 66 15.78 -7.33 -11.67
C ASP A 66 15.65 -8.79 -11.16
N GLY A 67 15.70 -9.01 -9.85
CA GLY A 67 15.52 -10.32 -9.21
C GLY A 67 14.22 -10.49 -8.41
N MET A 68 13.41 -9.44 -8.22
CA MET A 68 12.18 -9.54 -7.44
C MET A 68 10.97 -9.36 -8.36
N SER A 69 10.52 -10.47 -8.93
CA SER A 69 9.15 -10.57 -9.41
C SER A 69 8.23 -10.10 -8.30
N LEU A 70 7.45 -9.04 -8.58
CA LEU A 70 6.30 -8.66 -7.77
C LEU A 70 5.56 -9.96 -7.39
N PRO A 71 5.21 -10.18 -6.11
CA PRO A 71 4.24 -11.21 -5.82
C PRO A 71 2.95 -10.75 -6.49
N SER A 72 2.71 -11.23 -7.72
CA SER A 72 1.37 -11.68 -8.06
C SER A 72 0.90 -12.46 -6.85
N ILE A 73 -0.32 -12.25 -6.39
CA ILE A 73 -0.96 -13.13 -5.42
C ILE A 73 -0.87 -14.54 -6.02
N GLN A 74 0.23 -15.23 -5.72
CA GLN A 74 0.40 -16.64 -5.95
C GLN A 74 -0.37 -17.17 -4.76
N ILE A 75 -1.65 -17.46 -5.02
CA ILE A 75 -2.39 -18.47 -4.28
C ILE A 75 -1.36 -19.58 -4.04
N PRO A 76 -1.11 -19.97 -2.77
CA PRO A 76 0.06 -20.74 -2.40
C PRO A 76 0.27 -21.87 -3.40
N ALA A 77 1.47 -21.95 -3.97
CA ALA A 77 1.89 -23.02 -4.88
C ALA A 77 1.97 -24.40 -4.18
N GLY A 78 1.26 -24.55 -3.06
CA GLY A 78 1.05 -25.80 -2.33
C GLY A 78 -0.33 -26.35 -2.65
N MET A 79 -0.48 -27.65 -2.45
CA MET A 79 -1.74 -28.32 -2.72
C MET A 79 -2.88 -27.84 -1.82
N PHE A 80 -4.08 -27.79 -2.39
CA PHE A 80 -5.29 -27.42 -1.66
C PHE A 80 -5.55 -28.42 -0.53
N LYS A 81 -5.73 -27.91 0.71
CA LYS A 81 -6.02 -28.74 1.88
C LYS A 81 -7.34 -29.50 1.72
N ILE A 82 -7.38 -30.71 2.23
CA ILE A 82 -8.61 -31.50 2.40
C ILE A 82 -9.62 -30.66 3.20
N GLY A 83 -10.84 -30.54 2.68
CA GLY A 83 -11.93 -29.71 3.22
C GLY A 83 -12.04 -28.31 2.61
N SER A 84 -11.07 -27.86 1.80
CA SER A 84 -11.15 -26.55 1.14
C SER A 84 -12.24 -26.53 0.07
N THR A 85 -13.01 -25.45 0.03
CA THR A 85 -13.97 -25.17 -1.05
C THR A 85 -13.21 -24.73 -2.29
N VAL A 86 -13.53 -25.35 -3.42
CA VAL A 86 -12.85 -25.14 -4.69
C VAL A 86 -13.84 -25.01 -5.84
N GLU A 87 -13.51 -24.17 -6.80
CA GLU A 87 -14.19 -24.05 -8.08
C GLU A 87 -13.48 -24.95 -9.11
N ILE A 88 -14.24 -25.80 -9.78
CA ILE A 88 -13.77 -26.71 -10.82
C ILE A 88 -14.31 -26.27 -12.16
N SER A 89 -13.42 -25.94 -13.09
CA SER A 89 -13.81 -25.60 -14.46
C SER A 89 -13.89 -26.85 -15.33
N ASN A 90 -15.11 -27.21 -15.77
CA ASN A 90 -15.35 -28.24 -16.77
C ASN A 90 -15.59 -27.60 -18.16
N GLY A 91 -14.57 -26.95 -18.71
CA GLY A 91 -14.65 -26.24 -19.99
C GLY A 91 -15.41 -24.92 -19.85
N ALA A 92 -16.64 -24.85 -20.39
CA ALA A 92 -17.48 -23.65 -20.34
C ALA A 92 -18.25 -23.49 -19.02
N LYS A 93 -18.42 -24.57 -18.24
CA LYS A 93 -19.19 -24.58 -16.99
C LYS A 93 -18.24 -24.67 -15.79
N VAL A 94 -18.57 -23.95 -14.71
CA VAL A 94 -17.84 -23.98 -13.44
C VAL A 94 -18.73 -24.62 -12.39
N PHE A 95 -18.18 -25.57 -11.66
CA PHE A 95 -18.86 -26.33 -10.61
C PHE A 95 -18.17 -26.10 -9.28
N LEU A 96 -18.92 -25.97 -8.19
CA LEU A 96 -18.37 -25.84 -6.84
C LEU A 96 -18.26 -27.21 -6.18
N GLY A 97 -17.22 -27.39 -5.38
CA GLY A 97 -17.06 -28.60 -4.58
C GLY A 97 -16.04 -28.46 -3.47
N THR A 98 -15.88 -29.53 -2.70
CA THR A 98 -14.96 -29.63 -1.57
C THR A 98 -13.89 -30.68 -1.83
N VAL A 99 -12.64 -30.32 -1.57
CA VAL A 99 -11.50 -31.26 -1.71
C VAL A 99 -11.64 -32.37 -0.65
N VAL A 100 -11.79 -33.61 -1.09
CA VAL A 100 -11.89 -34.79 -0.21
C VAL A 100 -10.52 -35.43 0.01
N SER A 101 -9.69 -35.42 -1.02
CA SER A 101 -8.34 -35.98 -0.99
C SER A 101 -7.50 -35.33 -2.07
N SER A 102 -6.19 -35.26 -1.84
CA SER A 102 -5.25 -34.60 -2.73
C SER A 102 -4.04 -35.53 -2.92
N ASN A 103 -3.62 -35.76 -4.16
CA ASN A 103 -2.49 -36.63 -4.51
C ASN A 103 -1.29 -35.80 -4.97
N GLU A 104 -0.20 -35.84 -4.19
CA GLU A 104 1.01 -35.04 -4.38
C GLU A 104 1.86 -35.47 -5.57
N MET A 105 1.89 -36.77 -5.87
CA MET A 105 2.69 -37.29 -6.97
C MET A 105 2.13 -36.89 -8.34
N ASP A 106 0.81 -36.92 -8.47
CA ASP A 106 0.13 -36.70 -9.76
C ASP A 106 -0.44 -35.28 -9.91
N LYS A 107 -0.35 -34.43 -8.87
CA LYS A 107 -0.98 -33.10 -8.80
C LYS A 107 -2.48 -33.14 -9.12
N THR A 108 -3.17 -34.14 -8.59
CA THR A 108 -4.61 -34.32 -8.79
C THR A 108 -5.40 -34.23 -7.49
N TYR A 109 -6.66 -33.84 -7.60
CA TYR A 109 -7.59 -33.72 -6.49
C TYR A 109 -8.80 -34.63 -6.67
N THR A 110 -9.28 -35.18 -5.56
CA THR A 110 -10.61 -35.78 -5.47
C THR A 110 -11.54 -34.75 -4.87
N VAL A 111 -12.57 -34.33 -5.62
CA VAL A 111 -13.53 -33.33 -5.18
C VAL A 111 -14.92 -33.93 -5.10
N ARG A 112 -15.65 -33.58 -4.04
CA ARG A 112 -17.09 -33.80 -3.91
C ARG A 112 -17.81 -32.52 -4.30
N TYR A 113 -18.59 -32.60 -5.37
CA TYR A 113 -19.49 -31.53 -5.77
C TYR A 113 -20.63 -31.38 -4.78
N ASP A 114 -21.23 -30.18 -4.75
CA ASP A 114 -22.36 -29.87 -3.87
C ASP A 114 -23.60 -30.72 -4.20
N ASP A 115 -23.76 -31.17 -5.45
CA ASP A 115 -24.79 -32.12 -5.90
C ASP A 115 -24.61 -33.56 -5.34
N GLY A 116 -23.65 -33.76 -4.43
CA GLY A 116 -23.32 -35.05 -3.82
C GLY A 116 -22.45 -35.97 -4.70
N ARG A 117 -22.18 -35.59 -5.95
CA ARG A 117 -21.32 -36.34 -6.87
C ARG A 117 -19.85 -36.23 -6.46
N LYS A 118 -19.09 -37.31 -6.64
CA LYS A 118 -17.65 -37.34 -6.35
C LYS A 118 -16.89 -37.59 -7.65
N GLU A 119 -15.90 -36.75 -7.94
CA GLU A 119 -14.99 -36.91 -9.07
C GLU A 119 -13.55 -37.01 -8.56
N LYS A 120 -12.82 -37.99 -9.10
CA LYS A 120 -11.44 -38.31 -8.72
C LYS A 120 -10.50 -37.87 -9.84
N ASN A 121 -9.23 -37.62 -9.47
CA ASN A 121 -8.15 -37.32 -10.40
C ASN A 121 -8.32 -36.03 -11.22
N ILE A 122 -8.91 -34.99 -10.61
CA ILE A 122 -9.07 -33.69 -11.24
C ILE A 122 -7.70 -32.99 -11.26
N PRO A 123 -7.17 -32.58 -12.43
CA PRO A 123 -5.88 -31.90 -12.51
C PRO A 123 -5.95 -30.53 -11.85
N SER A 124 -4.85 -30.11 -11.21
CA SER A 124 -4.73 -28.82 -10.53
C SER A 124 -5.12 -27.62 -11.39
N ASP A 125 -4.91 -27.70 -12.70
CA ASP A 125 -5.20 -26.60 -13.64
C ASP A 125 -6.70 -26.27 -13.76
N ARG A 126 -7.56 -27.24 -13.41
CA ARG A 126 -9.02 -27.08 -13.42
C ARG A 126 -9.58 -26.66 -12.08
N VAL A 127 -8.78 -26.73 -11.01
CA VAL A 127 -9.21 -26.50 -9.63
C VAL A 127 -8.67 -25.17 -9.16
N ARG A 128 -9.55 -24.31 -8.66
CA ARG A 128 -9.19 -23.00 -8.09
C ARG A 128 -9.75 -22.90 -6.69
N LEU A 129 -9.00 -22.26 -5.79
CA LEU A 129 -9.50 -21.98 -4.45
C LEU A 129 -10.72 -21.06 -4.57
N SER A 130 -11.88 -21.48 -4.08
CA SER A 130 -13.04 -20.61 -4.06
C SER A 130 -12.90 -19.68 -2.86
N LEU A 131 -12.41 -18.45 -3.07
CA LEU A 131 -12.43 -17.38 -2.06
C LEU A 131 -13.85 -16.87 -1.78
N ARG A 132 -14.87 -17.57 -2.28
CA ARG A 132 -16.27 -17.16 -2.31
C ARG A 132 -17.02 -17.83 -1.15
N ARG A 133 -17.56 -17.01 -0.25
CA ARG A 133 -18.72 -17.40 0.57
C ARG A 133 -20.04 -17.30 -0.23
N LEU A 134 -19.98 -16.81 -1.48
CA LEU A 134 -21.11 -16.65 -2.41
C LEU A 134 -21.27 -17.89 -3.31
N ARG A 135 -22.34 -18.64 -3.10
CA ARG A 135 -22.84 -19.69 -4.01
C ARG A 135 -24.01 -19.15 -4.82
N ILE A 136 -24.26 -19.73 -5.99
CA ILE A 136 -25.55 -19.56 -6.68
C ILE A 136 -26.64 -20.07 -5.72
N GLY A 137 -27.68 -19.27 -5.50
CA GLY A 137 -28.73 -19.54 -4.52
C GLY A 137 -28.43 -19.09 -3.09
N THR A 138 -27.33 -18.37 -2.85
CA THR A 138 -27.09 -17.75 -1.53
C THR A 138 -27.94 -16.51 -1.38
N GLU A 139 -28.67 -16.40 -0.27
CA GLU A 139 -29.36 -15.17 0.12
C GLU A 139 -28.31 -14.12 0.51
N VAL A 140 -28.44 -12.94 -0.09
CA VAL A 140 -27.53 -11.81 0.09
C VAL A 140 -28.35 -10.55 0.34
N GLU A 141 -27.93 -9.78 1.33
CA GLU A 141 -28.40 -8.41 1.49
C GLU A 141 -27.51 -7.51 0.64
N MET A 142 -28.08 -6.72 -0.26
CA MET A 142 -27.36 -5.69 -1.00
C MET A 142 -27.66 -4.31 -0.43
N ILE A 143 -26.65 -3.46 -0.41
CA ILE A 143 -26.80 -2.05 -0.04
C ILE A 143 -27.01 -1.25 -1.33
N VAL A 144 -28.20 -0.66 -1.51
CA VAL A 144 -28.53 0.18 -2.66
C VAL A 144 -28.68 1.63 -2.21
N GLU A 145 -27.93 2.52 -2.86
CA GLU A 145 -28.11 3.97 -2.68
C GLU A 145 -29.24 4.44 -3.61
N GLY A 146 -30.35 4.89 -3.02
CA GLY A 146 -31.45 5.47 -3.77
C GLY A 146 -31.08 6.84 -4.39
N PRO A 147 -31.91 7.36 -5.31
CA PRO A 147 -31.68 8.67 -5.94
C PRO A 147 -31.59 9.85 -4.94
N CYS A 148 -32.06 9.65 -3.71
CA CYS A 148 -31.97 10.61 -2.61
C CYS A 148 -30.80 10.36 -1.63
N LYS A 149 -29.82 9.50 -1.99
CA LYS A 149 -28.73 9.02 -1.10
C LYS A 149 -29.20 8.27 0.15
N GLU A 150 -30.45 7.80 0.15
CA GLU A 150 -30.93 6.90 1.19
C GLU A 150 -30.35 5.51 0.95
N VAL A 151 -29.74 4.96 1.99
CA VAL A 151 -29.12 3.64 1.97
C VAL A 151 -30.19 2.62 2.34
N SER A 152 -30.77 1.97 1.34
CA SER A 152 -31.75 0.89 1.53
C SER A 152 -31.08 -0.47 1.43
N LYS A 153 -31.38 -1.37 2.38
CA LYS A 153 -31.02 -2.78 2.29
C LYS A 153 -32.06 -3.50 1.46
N LEU A 154 -31.61 -4.29 0.49
CA LEU A 154 -32.47 -5.07 -0.37
C LEU A 154 -32.04 -6.53 -0.34
N ASP A 155 -32.99 -7.42 -0.07
CA ASP A 155 -32.71 -8.85 -0.02
C ASP A 155 -32.80 -9.43 -1.44
N GLY A 156 -31.86 -10.32 -1.75
CA GLY A 156 -31.86 -11.01 -3.03
C GLY A 156 -31.10 -12.32 -2.98
N GLU A 157 -31.24 -13.10 -4.04
CA GLU A 157 -30.61 -14.40 -4.22
C GLU A 157 -29.55 -14.32 -5.31
N VAL A 158 -28.35 -14.84 -5.07
CA VAL A 158 -27.30 -14.84 -6.09
C VAL A 158 -27.69 -15.75 -7.26
N ALA A 159 -27.92 -15.17 -8.44
CA ALA A 159 -28.31 -15.91 -9.64
C ALA A 159 -27.11 -16.40 -10.45
N TRP A 160 -26.12 -15.53 -10.66
CA TRP A 160 -24.89 -15.88 -11.36
C TRP A 160 -23.72 -14.99 -10.95
N ILE A 161 -22.50 -15.49 -11.11
CA ILE A 161 -21.27 -14.75 -10.79
C ILE A 161 -20.41 -14.66 -12.05
N HIS A 162 -20.14 -13.45 -12.51
CA HIS A 162 -19.31 -13.20 -13.67
C HIS A 162 -17.80 -13.30 -13.34
N ARG A 163 -16.97 -13.38 -14.38
CA ARG A 163 -15.51 -13.47 -14.26
C ARG A 163 -14.85 -12.15 -13.83
N ASP A 164 -15.53 -11.03 -13.99
CA ASP A 164 -15.08 -9.67 -13.70
C ASP A 164 -15.49 -9.19 -12.29
N GLU A 165 -15.71 -10.12 -11.36
CA GLU A 165 -16.12 -9.84 -9.97
C GLU A 165 -17.49 -9.15 -9.83
N LYS A 166 -18.31 -9.17 -10.89
CA LYS A 166 -19.72 -8.79 -10.81
C LYS A 166 -20.59 -10.00 -10.51
N VAL A 167 -21.63 -9.80 -9.73
CA VAL A 167 -22.60 -10.82 -9.33
C VAL A 167 -23.97 -10.33 -9.75
N ALA A 168 -24.72 -11.14 -10.49
CA ALA A 168 -26.14 -10.86 -10.66
C ALA A 168 -26.91 -11.45 -9.49
N VAL A 169 -27.68 -10.58 -8.86
CA VAL A 169 -28.58 -10.92 -7.76
C VAL A 169 -30.00 -10.82 -8.28
N ARG A 170 -30.77 -11.89 -8.10
CA ARG A 170 -32.20 -11.95 -8.30
C ARG A 170 -32.87 -11.27 -7.10
N ILE A 171 -33.61 -10.21 -7.36
CA ILE A 171 -34.39 -9.52 -6.34
C ILE A 171 -35.78 -10.16 -6.35
N ASN A 172 -36.21 -10.70 -5.20
CA ASN A 172 -37.55 -11.28 -5.06
C ASN A 172 -38.60 -10.17 -4.99
N GLY A 173 -39.00 -9.66 -6.15
CA GLY A 173 -39.90 -8.51 -6.33
C GLY A 173 -41.30 -8.87 -6.83
N GLY A 174 -41.86 -10.01 -6.44
CA GLY A 174 -43.18 -10.47 -6.88
C GLY A 174 -43.17 -11.24 -8.21
N ASN A 175 -44.21 -11.09 -9.04
CA ASN A 175 -44.48 -11.95 -10.22
C ASN A 175 -43.40 -11.93 -11.33
N ASN A 176 -42.41 -11.03 -11.26
CA ASN A 176 -41.34 -10.90 -12.24
C ASN A 176 -39.97 -10.94 -11.57
N ASP A 177 -39.10 -11.80 -12.06
CA ASP A 177 -37.70 -11.86 -11.63
C ASP A 177 -36.92 -10.67 -12.20
N VAL A 178 -36.44 -9.80 -11.33
CA VAL A 178 -35.54 -8.70 -11.69
C VAL A 178 -34.11 -9.08 -11.29
N PHE A 179 -33.19 -9.01 -12.23
CA PHE A 179 -31.77 -9.27 -12.00
C PHE A 179 -31.00 -7.94 -11.93
N ALA A 180 -30.28 -7.72 -10.84
CA ALA A 180 -29.37 -6.60 -10.69
C ALA A 180 -27.92 -7.09 -10.78
N GLU A 181 -27.13 -6.51 -11.69
CA GLU A 181 -25.68 -6.71 -11.70
C GLU A 181 -25.05 -5.81 -10.63
N VAL A 182 -24.53 -6.42 -9.58
CA VAL A 182 -23.97 -5.75 -8.42
C VAL A 182 -22.52 -6.18 -8.24
N CYS A 183 -21.65 -5.24 -7.86
CA CYS A 183 -20.28 -5.58 -7.51
C CYS A 183 -20.25 -6.37 -6.19
N THR A 184 -19.36 -7.35 -6.09
CA THR A 184 -19.22 -8.24 -4.91
C THR A 184 -19.06 -7.52 -3.57
N HIS A 185 -18.51 -6.32 -3.55
CA HIS A 185 -18.30 -5.53 -2.32
C HIS A 185 -19.58 -4.92 -1.74
N ALA A 186 -20.66 -4.84 -2.53
CA ALA A 186 -21.96 -4.32 -2.08
C ALA A 186 -22.88 -5.44 -1.55
N LEU A 187 -22.41 -6.69 -1.55
CA LEU A 187 -23.14 -7.85 -1.07
C LEU A 187 -22.71 -8.23 0.34
N MET A 188 -23.70 -8.49 1.17
CA MET A 188 -23.54 -9.02 2.52
C MET A 188 -24.19 -10.40 2.60
N VAL A 189 -23.51 -11.34 3.26
CA VAL A 189 -24.02 -12.66 3.63
C VAL A 189 -24.07 -12.67 5.16
N ASP A 190 -25.25 -12.85 5.74
CA ASP A 190 -25.49 -12.81 7.20
C ASP A 190 -24.97 -11.52 7.88
N GLY A 191 -25.16 -10.37 7.21
CA GLY A 191 -24.71 -9.06 7.70
C GLY A 191 -23.18 -8.82 7.64
N LYS A 192 -22.41 -9.72 7.02
CA LYS A 192 -20.96 -9.58 6.80
C LYS A 192 -20.63 -9.47 5.30
N PRO A 193 -19.61 -8.70 4.89
CA PRO A 193 -19.26 -8.55 3.48
C PRO A 193 -18.92 -9.90 2.84
N ALA A 194 -19.40 -10.11 1.61
CA ALA A 194 -19.40 -11.42 0.96
C ALA A 194 -18.03 -11.88 0.43
N PHE A 195 -17.08 -10.96 0.29
CA PHE A 195 -15.69 -11.22 -0.07
C PHE A 195 -14.77 -10.80 1.08
N THR A 196 -14.31 -11.80 1.82
CA THR A 196 -13.35 -11.65 2.91
C THR A 196 -12.22 -12.63 2.65
N ALA A 197 -11.00 -12.15 2.41
CA ALA A 197 -9.84 -13.03 2.46
C ALA A 197 -9.56 -13.34 3.95
N PRO A 198 -9.60 -14.61 4.39
CA PRO A 198 -9.21 -14.94 5.77
C PRO A 198 -7.75 -14.52 5.98
N LEU A 199 -7.46 -13.92 7.14
CA LEU A 199 -6.15 -13.33 7.43
C LEU A 199 -4.99 -14.35 7.30
N SER A 200 -5.24 -15.61 7.70
CA SER A 200 -4.36 -16.75 7.47
C SER A 200 -5.09 -18.07 7.76
N SER A 201 -4.53 -19.21 7.33
CA SER A 201 -5.11 -20.54 7.59
C SER A 201 -4.38 -21.31 8.69
N THR A 202 -3.25 -20.78 9.16
CA THR A 202 -2.41 -21.43 10.16
C THR A 202 -2.07 -20.48 11.31
N TRP A 203 -2.02 -21.04 12.52
CA TRP A 203 -1.66 -20.29 13.73
C TRP A 203 -0.25 -19.67 13.65
N LEU A 204 0.67 -20.32 12.92
CA LEU A 204 2.04 -19.84 12.74
C LEU A 204 2.12 -18.59 11.85
N GLU A 205 1.31 -18.52 10.80
CA GLU A 205 1.17 -17.32 9.97
C GLU A 205 0.55 -16.17 10.77
N LEU A 206 -0.46 -16.47 11.61
CA LEU A 206 -1.09 -15.47 12.48
C LEU A 206 -0.11 -14.91 13.50
N MET A 207 0.71 -15.77 14.13
CA MET A 207 1.80 -15.34 15.01
C MET A 207 2.82 -14.47 14.28
N GLY A 208 3.17 -14.82 13.04
CA GLY A 208 4.03 -13.99 12.19
C GLY A 208 3.45 -12.59 11.94
N TYR A 209 2.13 -12.49 11.73
CA TYR A 209 1.45 -11.21 11.58
C TYR A 209 1.53 -10.36 12.86
N TYR A 210 1.25 -10.94 14.02
CA TYR A 210 1.37 -10.25 15.32
C TYR A 210 2.79 -9.76 15.58
N LEU A 211 3.79 -10.60 15.31
CA LEU A 211 5.18 -10.25 15.53
C LEU A 211 5.63 -9.11 14.60
N ASN A 212 5.15 -9.10 13.35
CA ASN A 212 5.37 -8.01 12.41
C ASN A 212 4.67 -6.71 12.84
N LEU A 213 3.44 -6.79 13.37
CA LEU A 213 2.74 -5.62 13.92
C LEU A 213 3.51 -5.01 15.10
N VAL A 214 4.00 -5.85 16.02
CA VAL A 214 4.80 -5.41 17.17
C VAL A 214 6.11 -4.78 16.70
N ALA A 215 6.79 -5.37 15.72
CA ALA A 215 8.01 -4.80 15.15
C ALA A 215 7.74 -3.42 14.51
N GLU A 216 6.66 -3.27 13.73
CA GLU A 216 6.28 -1.98 13.16
C GLU A 216 5.99 -0.93 14.26
N LEU A 217 5.28 -1.30 15.34
CA LEU A 217 5.03 -0.40 16.47
C LEU A 217 6.32 0.07 17.14
N LEU A 218 7.28 -0.84 17.36
CA LEU A 218 8.58 -0.50 17.94
C LEU A 218 9.38 0.46 17.05
N ILE A 219 9.38 0.23 15.73
CA ILE A 219 10.05 1.10 14.77
C ILE A 219 9.45 2.51 14.81
N TYR A 220 8.12 2.61 14.80
CA TYR A 220 7.45 3.91 14.86
C TYR A 220 7.69 4.62 16.20
N ALA A 221 7.60 3.89 17.32
CA ALA A 221 7.88 4.45 18.63
C ALA A 221 9.31 5.00 18.72
N TRP A 222 10.30 4.26 18.23
CA TRP A 222 11.69 4.71 18.18
C TRP A 222 11.88 5.96 17.32
N PHE A 223 11.26 5.96 16.13
CA PHE A 223 11.33 7.10 15.22
C PHE A 223 10.74 8.38 15.83
N PHE A 224 9.54 8.30 16.43
CA PHE A 224 8.92 9.47 17.07
C PHE A 224 9.65 9.90 18.33
N PHE A 225 10.22 8.96 19.10
CA PHE A 225 11.04 9.29 20.26
C PHE A 225 12.25 10.13 19.86
N GLY A 226 12.99 9.71 18.83
CA GLY A 226 14.13 10.50 18.32
C GLY A 226 13.72 11.90 17.87
N LEU A 227 12.61 12.01 17.14
CA LEU A 227 12.08 13.30 16.71
C LEU A 227 11.64 14.19 17.88
N MET A 228 11.09 13.63 18.95
CA MET A 228 10.70 14.40 20.13
C MET A 228 11.92 14.90 20.91
N VAL A 229 12.95 14.07 21.09
CA VAL A 229 14.20 14.47 21.76
C VAL A 229 14.85 15.63 21.01
N GLU A 230 14.97 15.53 19.69
CA GLU A 230 15.58 16.59 18.91
C GLU A 230 14.73 17.88 18.92
N MET A 231 13.40 17.77 18.96
CA MET A 231 12.52 18.94 19.11
C MET A 231 12.63 19.59 20.50
N ASP A 232 12.87 18.80 21.55
CA ASP A 232 13.11 19.28 22.92
C ASP A 232 14.43 20.06 23.00
N GLU A 233 15.50 19.55 22.38
CA GLU A 233 16.78 20.25 22.25
C GLU A 233 16.67 21.55 21.42
N MET A 234 15.85 21.55 20.37
CA MET A 234 15.61 22.77 19.59
C MET A 234 14.82 23.82 20.39
N LEU A 235 13.87 23.39 21.24
CA LEU A 235 13.11 24.28 22.12
C LEU A 235 14.02 24.89 23.18
N SER A 236 14.87 24.09 23.84
CA SER A 236 15.81 24.59 24.82
C SER A 236 16.79 25.59 24.21
N LEU A 237 17.34 25.29 23.02
CA LEU A 237 18.21 26.22 22.29
C LEU A 237 17.49 27.52 21.91
N TYR A 238 16.20 27.47 21.59
CA TYR A 238 15.42 28.67 21.29
C TYR A 238 15.18 29.56 22.53
N GLU A 239 14.97 28.95 23.69
CA GLU A 239 14.82 29.63 24.98
C GLU A 239 16.14 30.26 25.43
N ASP A 240 17.24 29.52 25.33
CA ASP A 240 18.58 29.99 25.73
C ASP A 240 19.09 31.14 24.85
N THR A 241 18.65 31.21 23.59
CA THR A 241 19.03 32.28 22.65
C THR A 241 18.12 33.52 22.71
N THR A 242 17.26 33.64 23.73
CA THR A 242 16.42 34.83 23.89
C THR A 242 17.24 36.10 24.16
N PRO A 243 16.81 37.26 23.63
CA PRO A 243 17.64 38.46 23.65
C PRO A 243 17.82 38.99 25.07
N GLU A 244 16.86 38.74 25.96
CA GLU A 244 16.94 39.10 27.38
C GLU A 244 18.01 38.29 28.13
N LEU A 245 18.13 36.99 27.84
CA LEU A 245 19.17 36.14 28.45
C LEU A 245 20.56 36.43 27.85
N LEU A 246 20.65 36.66 26.55
CA LEU A 246 21.91 37.00 25.87
C LEU A 246 22.47 38.37 26.26
N GLN A 247 21.60 39.30 26.69
CA GLN A 247 21.99 40.61 27.22
C GLN A 247 22.21 40.59 28.75
N ASN A 248 21.97 39.46 29.41
CA ASN A 248 22.20 39.31 30.84
C ASN A 248 23.62 38.80 31.13
N GLN A 249 24.46 39.71 31.64
CA GLN A 249 25.85 39.43 31.99
C GLN A 249 26.01 38.23 32.96
N GLY A 250 25.14 38.09 33.97
CA GLY A 250 25.26 37.01 34.96
C GLY A 250 24.98 35.63 34.35
N HIS A 251 24.00 35.56 33.44
CA HIS A 251 23.66 34.33 32.75
C HIS A 251 24.74 33.92 31.74
N MET A 252 25.26 34.86 30.96
CA MET A 252 26.35 34.61 30.02
C MET A 252 27.63 34.12 30.72
N ILE A 253 27.99 34.71 31.87
CA ILE A 253 29.12 34.23 32.68
C ILE A 253 28.92 32.78 33.11
N ALA A 254 27.73 32.43 33.60
CA ALA A 254 27.43 31.05 33.99
C ALA A 254 27.52 30.07 32.81
N MET A 255 26.99 30.47 31.65
CA MET A 255 27.05 29.69 30.41
C MET A 255 28.50 29.45 29.96
N TYR A 256 29.33 30.49 29.91
CA TYR A 256 30.75 30.37 29.53
C TYR A 256 31.58 29.56 30.52
N ILE A 257 31.31 29.67 31.83
CA ILE A 257 31.95 28.84 32.85
C ILE A 257 31.56 27.37 32.67
N SER A 258 30.29 27.09 32.36
CA SER A 258 29.82 25.72 32.14
C SER A 258 30.42 25.06 30.89
N GLN A 259 30.78 25.85 29.87
CA GLN A 259 31.36 25.38 28.62
C GLN A 259 32.90 25.42 28.61
N GLU A 260 33.54 25.77 29.72
CA GLU A 260 35.00 25.82 29.88
C GLU A 260 35.71 26.64 28.77
N VAL A 261 35.12 27.78 28.38
CA VAL A 261 35.63 28.57 27.25
C VAL A 261 36.98 29.22 27.58
N GLU A 262 38.03 28.85 26.83
CA GLU A 262 39.35 29.47 26.90
C GLU A 262 39.39 30.82 26.16
N TRP A 263 39.10 31.89 26.88
CA TRP A 263 39.12 33.27 26.38
C TRP A 263 40.44 33.70 25.72
N GLY A 264 41.57 33.04 26.04
CA GLY A 264 42.88 33.32 25.44
C GLY A 264 42.97 32.99 23.94
N SER A 265 42.04 32.19 23.41
CA SER A 265 42.00 31.79 21.99
C SER A 265 41.11 32.69 21.11
N CYS A 266 40.29 33.56 21.72
CA CYS A 266 39.33 34.40 21.01
C CYS A 266 39.98 35.68 20.45
N GLN A 267 40.85 35.57 19.44
CA GLN A 267 41.35 36.72 18.67
C GLN A 267 40.57 36.87 17.36
N ARG A 268 39.38 37.49 17.40
CA ARG A 268 38.72 38.00 16.18
C ARG A 268 38.97 39.50 16.03
N PRO A 269 39.68 39.96 14.98
CA PRO A 269 40.05 41.37 14.80
C PRO A 269 38.91 42.30 14.33
N ALA A 270 37.72 41.76 14.03
CA ALA A 270 36.61 42.54 13.47
C ALA A 270 35.88 43.47 14.48
N LEU A 271 36.25 43.45 15.77
CA LEU A 271 35.55 44.18 16.84
C LEU A 271 36.50 44.88 17.82
N HIS A 272 37.76 45.13 17.44
CA HIS A 272 38.67 45.97 18.22
C HIS A 272 38.32 47.44 17.98
N ASP A 273 37.43 48.00 18.79
CA ASP A 273 37.34 49.46 18.93
C ASP A 273 38.30 49.86 20.06
N GLU A 274 39.44 50.45 19.71
CA GLU A 274 40.50 50.88 20.64
C GLU A 274 40.07 52.01 21.61
N SER A 275 38.80 52.43 21.59
CA SER A 275 38.33 53.61 22.31
C SER A 275 37.60 53.35 23.63
N SER A 276 37.30 52.10 24.01
CA SER A 276 36.61 51.80 25.27
C SER A 276 37.35 50.78 26.13
N SER A 277 37.94 51.27 27.22
CA SER A 277 38.53 50.48 28.32
C SER A 277 37.46 49.76 29.17
N ASN A 278 36.49 49.10 28.55
CA ASN A 278 35.50 48.25 29.22
C ASN A 278 35.43 46.91 28.49
N SER A 279 35.94 45.89 29.16
CA SER A 279 36.12 44.50 28.73
C SER A 279 34.79 43.71 28.60
N THR A 280 33.74 44.31 28.06
CA THR A 280 32.38 43.71 28.02
C THR A 280 31.97 43.26 26.62
N ALA A 281 32.68 43.68 25.57
CA ALA A 281 32.29 43.42 24.19
C ALA A 281 32.28 41.93 23.79
N TYR A 282 33.11 41.10 24.44
CA TYR A 282 33.17 39.65 24.20
C TYR A 282 32.20 38.83 25.07
N LEU A 283 31.54 39.48 26.03
CA LEU A 283 30.71 38.80 27.03
C LEU A 283 29.22 38.75 26.64
N LEU A 284 28.77 39.69 25.81
CA LEU A 284 27.35 39.83 25.44
C LEU A 284 27.22 39.71 23.92
N ILE A 285 26.26 38.90 23.47
CA ILE A 285 26.02 38.68 22.05
C ILE A 285 24.96 39.69 21.56
N PRO A 286 25.26 40.56 20.57
CA PRO A 286 24.29 41.48 20.01
C PRO A 286 23.06 40.75 19.45
N SER A 287 21.86 41.22 19.78
CA SER A 287 20.59 40.63 19.34
C SER A 287 20.45 40.55 17.83
N ASP A 288 21.03 41.53 17.12
CA ASP A 288 20.90 41.65 15.67
C ASP A 288 21.67 40.56 14.91
N LEU A 289 22.74 40.01 15.52
CA LEU A 289 23.51 38.92 14.96
C LEU A 289 22.77 37.58 15.03
N MET A 290 22.00 37.35 16.10
CA MET A 290 21.27 36.08 16.31
C MET A 290 19.83 36.12 15.79
N ALA A 291 19.31 37.29 15.40
CA ALA A 291 17.92 37.43 14.95
C ALA A 291 17.60 36.58 13.71
N THR A 292 18.52 36.52 12.74
CA THR A 292 18.37 35.68 11.53
C THR A 292 18.40 34.21 11.87
N ASP A 293 19.33 33.79 12.71
CA ASP A 293 19.55 32.38 13.04
C ASP A 293 18.39 31.84 13.87
N ARG A 294 17.83 32.65 14.78
CA ARG A 294 16.62 32.32 15.53
C ARG A 294 15.38 32.22 14.65
N ALA A 295 15.26 33.06 13.62
CA ALA A 295 14.17 32.96 12.66
C ALA A 295 14.24 31.65 11.86
N TRP A 296 15.45 31.25 11.44
CA TRP A 296 15.69 29.96 10.79
C TRP A 296 15.40 28.77 11.72
N LEU A 297 15.87 28.83 12.96
CA LEU A 297 15.61 27.79 13.97
C LEU A 297 14.11 27.60 14.18
N MET A 298 13.34 28.70 14.32
CA MET A 298 11.88 28.63 14.45
C MET A 298 11.19 28.08 13.20
N ALA A 299 11.65 28.47 12.01
CA ALA A 299 11.11 27.93 10.77
C ALA A 299 11.33 26.40 10.68
N LEU A 300 12.53 25.93 11.03
CA LEU A 300 12.86 24.51 11.06
C LEU A 300 12.03 23.76 12.12
N LEU A 301 11.92 24.30 13.34
CA LEU A 301 11.12 23.75 14.43
C LEU A 301 9.65 23.59 14.04
N VAL A 302 9.03 24.63 13.45
CA VAL A 302 7.63 24.58 12.99
C VAL A 302 7.47 23.57 11.86
N SER A 303 8.38 23.57 10.87
CA SER A 303 8.33 22.62 9.76
C SER A 303 8.39 21.17 10.25
N LYS A 304 9.25 20.92 11.24
CA LYS A 304 9.44 19.62 11.85
C LYS A 304 8.22 19.19 12.66
N ALA A 305 7.65 20.07 13.47
CA ALA A 305 6.41 19.82 14.20
C ALA A 305 5.23 19.44 13.27
N ILE A 306 5.12 20.09 12.11
CA ILE A 306 4.08 19.77 11.12
C ILE A 306 4.34 18.39 10.50
N LEU A 307 5.59 18.09 10.14
CA LEU A 307 5.97 16.80 9.57
C LEU A 307 5.82 15.65 10.57
N THR A 308 6.16 15.86 11.85
CA THR A 308 5.96 14.87 12.92
C THR A 308 4.48 14.61 13.16
N ALA A 309 3.64 15.65 13.24
CA ALA A 309 2.20 15.49 13.39
C ALA A 309 1.55 14.78 12.18
N SER A 310 1.95 15.16 10.96
CA SER A 310 1.43 14.53 9.74
C SER A 310 1.81 13.05 9.62
N SER A 311 3.06 12.70 9.95
CA SER A 311 3.52 11.31 9.97
C SER A 311 2.83 10.50 11.07
N ALA A 312 2.63 11.07 12.27
CA ALA A 312 1.90 10.42 13.36
C ALA A 312 0.44 10.10 12.96
N LEU A 313 -0.24 11.03 12.29
CA LEU A 313 -1.60 10.80 11.78
C LEU A 313 -1.65 9.68 10.74
N LEU A 314 -0.67 9.61 9.83
CA LEU A 314 -0.60 8.54 8.83
C LEU A 314 -0.30 7.18 9.47
N VAL A 315 0.62 7.13 10.45
CA VAL A 315 0.90 5.90 11.22
C VAL A 315 -0.34 5.44 11.96
N LEU A 316 -1.03 6.33 12.67
CA LEU A 316 -2.24 5.99 13.43
C LEU A 316 -3.34 5.41 12.52
N ARG A 317 -3.51 5.99 11.32
CA ARG A 317 -4.44 5.46 10.31
C ARG A 317 -4.05 4.06 9.85
N CYS A 318 -2.77 3.84 9.51
CA CYS A 318 -2.27 2.52 9.11
C CYS A 318 -2.39 1.47 10.22
N LEU A 319 -2.14 1.84 11.48
CA LEU A 319 -2.29 0.93 12.61
C LEU A 319 -3.76 0.61 12.87
N ARG A 320 -4.66 1.59 12.75
CA ARG A 320 -6.10 1.38 12.93
C ARG A 320 -6.66 0.37 11.93
N THR A 321 -6.25 0.45 10.66
CA THR A 321 -6.70 -0.49 9.63
C THR A 321 -6.18 -1.91 9.86
N LYS A 322 -4.96 -2.05 10.39
CA LYS A 322 -4.41 -3.35 10.79
C LYS A 322 -5.09 -3.93 12.01
N LEU A 323 -5.39 -3.09 13.00
CA LEU A 323 -6.07 -3.52 14.22
C LEU A 323 -7.51 -3.95 13.92
N SER A 324 -8.22 -3.23 13.05
CA SER A 324 -9.55 -3.66 12.60
C SER A 324 -9.48 -4.98 11.84
N ALA A 325 -8.49 -5.16 10.95
CA ALA A 325 -8.30 -6.43 10.25
C ALA A 325 -8.05 -7.60 11.21
N LEU A 326 -7.29 -7.39 12.30
CA LEU A 326 -7.10 -8.39 13.35
C LEU A 326 -8.35 -8.69 14.17
N GLN A 327 -9.15 -7.66 14.47
CA GLN A 327 -10.41 -7.84 15.20
C GLN A 327 -11.45 -8.60 14.38
N ASP A 328 -11.45 -8.38 13.07
CA ASP A 328 -12.44 -8.93 12.15
C ASP A 328 -12.02 -10.29 11.56
N ASP A 329 -10.78 -10.77 11.79
CA ASP A 329 -10.17 -11.98 11.20
C ASP A 329 -10.15 -12.01 9.65
N PHE A 330 -10.46 -10.88 8.99
CA PHE A 330 -10.46 -10.75 7.55
C PHE A 330 -9.88 -9.43 7.04
N ILE A 331 -9.42 -9.44 5.78
CA ILE A 331 -8.90 -8.25 5.09
C ILE A 331 -9.84 -7.88 3.94
N ASP A 332 -10.37 -6.66 3.96
CA ASP A 332 -11.01 -6.05 2.79
C ASP A 332 -9.94 -5.64 1.76
N LEU A 333 -10.08 -6.13 0.54
CA LEU A 333 -9.18 -5.82 -0.58
C LEU A 333 -9.13 -4.32 -0.88
N LYS A 334 -10.23 -3.58 -0.72
CA LYS A 334 -10.26 -2.13 -0.94
C LYS A 334 -9.43 -1.39 0.11
N GLU A 335 -9.54 -1.82 1.35
CA GLU A 335 -8.76 -1.26 2.46
C GLU A 335 -7.28 -1.61 2.31
N TYR A 336 -6.95 -2.82 1.84
CA TYR A 336 -5.58 -3.21 1.51
C TYR A 336 -4.95 -2.34 0.39
N GLN A 337 -5.69 -2.06 -0.68
CA GLN A 337 -5.21 -1.16 -1.75
C GLN A 337 -5.01 0.27 -1.23
N ARG A 338 -5.90 0.75 -0.37
CA ARG A 338 -5.79 2.07 0.27
C ARG A 338 -4.58 2.13 1.21
N GLU A 339 -4.33 1.08 2.00
CA GLU A 339 -3.15 0.97 2.86
C GLU A 339 -1.85 1.09 2.05
N ARG A 340 -1.78 0.45 0.87
CA ARG A 340 -0.60 0.53 0.01
C ARG A 340 -0.28 1.95 -0.44
N VAL A 341 -1.31 2.74 -0.75
CA VAL A 341 -1.14 4.17 -1.10
C VAL A 341 -0.73 4.97 0.13
N MET A 342 -1.35 4.73 1.29
CA MET A 342 -1.02 5.41 2.54
C MET A 342 0.41 5.14 2.99
N ARG A 343 0.92 3.90 2.85
CA ARG A 343 2.33 3.56 3.14
C ARG A 343 3.31 4.34 2.26
N ARG A 344 2.96 4.62 1.01
CA ARG A 344 3.80 5.47 0.13
C ARG A 344 3.84 6.91 0.62
N HIS A 345 2.69 7.47 0.97
CA HIS A 345 2.62 8.81 1.53
C HIS A 345 3.37 8.90 2.87
N LEU A 346 3.24 7.88 3.72
CA LEU A 346 3.98 7.77 4.97
C LEU A 346 5.49 7.77 4.72
N ALA A 347 5.99 6.95 3.79
CA ALA A 347 7.42 6.89 3.46
C ALA A 347 7.95 8.24 2.96
N VAL A 348 7.17 8.94 2.13
CA VAL A 348 7.53 10.30 1.66
C VAL A 348 7.55 11.29 2.83
N ALA A 349 6.54 11.29 3.69
CA ALA A 349 6.49 12.18 4.86
C ALA A 349 7.65 11.93 5.84
N MET A 350 7.96 10.67 6.13
CA MET A 350 9.11 10.29 6.97
C MET A 350 10.44 10.68 6.31
N GLY A 351 10.57 10.53 4.98
CA GLY A 351 11.75 10.99 4.25
C GLY A 351 11.95 12.50 4.34
N TRP A 352 10.88 13.29 4.22
CA TRP A 352 10.94 14.75 4.44
C TRP A 352 11.30 15.11 5.88
N ALA A 353 10.76 14.39 6.87
CA ALA A 353 11.13 14.60 8.27
C ALA A 353 12.63 14.38 8.50
N LEU A 354 13.21 13.34 7.90
CA LEU A 354 14.65 13.05 7.98
C LEU A 354 15.52 14.09 7.26
N ILE A 355 15.03 14.69 6.17
CA ILE A 355 15.73 15.79 5.50
C ILE A 355 15.75 17.01 6.40
N VAL A 356 14.63 17.33 7.06
CA VAL A 356 14.58 18.45 8.00
C VAL A 356 15.48 18.19 9.20
N THR A 357 15.53 16.95 9.74
CA THR A 357 16.45 16.61 10.84
C THR A 357 17.93 16.74 10.42
N PHE A 358 18.25 16.44 9.16
CA PHE A 358 19.60 16.65 8.65
C PHE A 358 19.96 18.14 8.53
N MET A 359 18.98 19.02 8.27
CA MET A 359 19.20 20.47 8.20
C MET A 359 19.28 21.12 9.59
N THR A 360 18.90 20.41 10.65
CA THR A 360 18.98 20.87 12.05
C THR A 360 20.24 20.39 12.78
N LEU A 361 20.95 19.40 12.23
CA LEU A 361 22.29 18.95 12.62
C LEU A 361 23.35 19.89 12.05
#